data_AF-A0A7C5BE08-F1
#
_entry.id   AF-A0A7C5BE08-F1
#
_cell.length_a   1.000
_cell.length_b   1.000
_cell.length_c   1.000
_cell.angle_alpha   90.00
_cell.angle_beta   90.00
_cell.angle_gamma   90.00
#
_symmetry.space_group_name_H-M   'P 1'
#
loop_
_entity.id
_entity.type
_entity.pdbx_description
1 polymer ?
#
loop_
_entity_poly.entity_id
_entity_poly.type
_entity_poly.pdbx_seq_one_letter_code
_entity_poly.pdbx_strand_id
1 'polypeptide(L)'
;LRTGEIARGYEAFAQEIANAAKSFEFLSFDYGEKYVRNDFSIRVYSKHETYPLFDEALNLQEHFGESDITYDVNFNHIIDAFEKAGSDLVEYTTQARALVNFGIIEILEQYHKIATQAQYLAQADKVKTLIAPTIMGDRFKLVHFKK
;
A
#
# COMPACT_ATOMS: atom_id res chain seq x y z
N LEU A 1 15.46 -2.78 -19.13
CA LEU A 1 14.67 -1.66 -18.58
C LEU A 1 15.08 -0.39 -19.32
N ARG A 2 14.15 0.28 -20.02
CA ARG A 2 14.44 1.57 -20.68
C ARG A 2 14.01 2.78 -19.84
N THR A 3 13.07 2.58 -18.91
CA THR A 3 12.45 3.61 -18.08
C THR A 3 11.91 2.99 -16.79
N GLY A 4 11.95 3.69 -15.65
CA GLY A 4 11.42 3.22 -14.37
C GLY A 4 11.80 4.11 -13.17
N GLU A 5 11.33 3.73 -11.98
CA GLU A 5 11.51 4.44 -10.71
C GLU A 5 12.42 3.67 -9.75
N ILE A 6 13.22 4.39 -8.96
CA ILE A 6 14.09 3.81 -7.92
C ILE A 6 13.88 4.58 -6.63
N ALA A 7 13.40 3.90 -5.59
CA ALA A 7 13.24 4.45 -4.26
C ALA A 7 14.60 4.45 -3.53
N ARG A 8 15.20 5.62 -3.29
CA ARG A 8 16.54 5.69 -2.67
C ARG A 8 16.59 5.48 -1.15
N GLY A 9 15.43 5.35 -0.49
CA GLY A 9 15.33 5.40 0.97
C GLY A 9 15.10 4.06 1.66
N TYR A 10 14.77 3.00 0.90
CA TYR A 10 14.32 1.74 1.51
C TYR A 10 15.41 1.03 2.30
N GLU A 11 16.66 1.03 1.83
CA GLU A 11 17.78 0.40 2.54
C GLU A 11 18.08 1.10 3.86
N ALA A 12 18.12 2.44 3.85
CA ALA A 12 18.34 3.23 5.07
C ALA A 12 17.19 3.01 6.07
N PHE A 13 15.95 3.07 5.59
CA PHE A 13 14.76 2.84 6.41
C PHE A 13 14.74 1.44 7.02
N ALA A 14 14.99 0.39 6.22
CA ALA A 14 15.05 -0.99 6.70
C ALA A 14 16.13 -1.16 7.78
N GLN A 15 17.30 -0.54 7.59
CA GLN A 15 18.38 -0.58 8.57
C GLN A 15 18.03 0.15 9.88
N GLU A 16 17.35 1.29 9.79
CA GLU A 16 16.85 2.02 10.96
C GLU A 16 15.85 1.19 11.77
N ILE A 17 14.87 0.58 11.10
CA ILE A 17 13.90 -0.33 11.73
C ILE A 17 14.62 -1.54 12.35
N ALA A 18 15.55 -2.14 11.62
CA ALA A 18 16.33 -3.29 12.08
C ALA A 18 17.19 -3.01 13.32
N ASN A 19 17.58 -1.75 13.54
CA ASN A 19 18.36 -1.30 14.68
C ASN A 19 17.49 -0.76 15.83
N ALA A 20 16.22 -0.46 15.58
CA ALA A 20 15.31 0.10 16.58
C ALA A 20 14.96 -0.90 17.70
N ALA A 21 14.92 -2.20 17.39
CA ALA A 21 14.60 -3.25 18.34
C ALA A 21 15.32 -4.56 18.01
N LYS A 22 15.57 -5.38 19.05
CA LYS A 22 16.13 -6.74 18.87
C LYS A 22 15.13 -7.70 18.23
N SER A 23 13.84 -7.49 18.48
CA SER A 23 12.76 -8.25 17.85
C SER A 23 11.58 -7.32 17.56
N PHE A 24 10.94 -7.51 16.41
CA PHE A 24 9.79 -6.74 15.98
C PHE A 24 8.98 -7.47 14.90
N GLU A 25 7.76 -6.99 14.70
CA GLU A 25 6.91 -7.26 13.54
C GLU A 25 6.67 -5.93 12.83
N PHE A 26 6.99 -5.84 11.54
CA PHE A 26 6.71 -4.67 10.71
C PHE A 26 5.70 -5.05 9.64
N LEU A 27 4.55 -4.38 9.64
CA LEU A 27 3.48 -4.58 8.67
C LEU A 27 3.22 -3.26 7.96
N SER A 28 3.06 -3.31 6.63
CA SER A 28 2.64 -2.16 5.85
C SER A 28 1.63 -2.55 4.77
N PHE A 29 0.68 -1.65 4.52
CA PHE A 29 -0.28 -1.75 3.43
C PHE A 29 -0.09 -0.55 2.51
N ASP A 30 0.21 -0.81 1.24
CA ASP A 30 0.31 0.25 0.23
C ASP A 30 -0.06 -0.27 -1.16
N TYR A 31 -0.34 0.65 -2.09
CA TYR A 31 -0.61 0.30 -3.47
C TYR A 31 0.67 0.16 -4.28
N GLY A 32 0.70 -0.89 -5.09
CA GLY A 32 1.82 -1.19 -5.96
C GLY A 32 1.92 -2.67 -6.26
N GLU A 33 3.08 -3.08 -6.74
CA GLU A 33 3.30 -4.43 -7.24
C GLU A 33 4.64 -4.99 -6.80
N LYS A 34 4.73 -6.32 -6.77
CA LYS A 34 5.99 -7.00 -6.47
C LYS A 34 7.01 -6.70 -7.55
N TYR A 35 6.61 -6.79 -8.81
CA TYR A 35 7.52 -6.67 -9.94
C TYR A 35 7.44 -5.31 -10.58
N VAL A 36 8.60 -4.81 -11.03
CA VAL A 36 8.71 -3.54 -11.73
C VAL A 36 7.87 -3.53 -13.00
N ARG A 37 7.14 -2.43 -13.20
CA ARG A 37 6.58 -2.10 -14.51
C ARG A 37 7.68 -1.41 -15.32
N ASN A 38 7.77 -1.71 -16.61
CA ASN A 38 8.70 -1.02 -17.53
C ASN A 38 8.13 0.37 -17.92
N ASP A 39 7.64 1.14 -16.94
CA ASP A 39 6.89 2.39 -17.11
C ASP A 39 6.95 3.22 -15.82
N PHE A 40 6.51 4.47 -15.87
CA PHE A 40 6.36 5.33 -14.70
C PHE A 40 5.01 5.14 -14.02
N SER A 41 5.05 5.20 -12.70
CA SER A 41 3.87 5.20 -11.84
C SER A 41 3.76 6.51 -11.05
N ILE A 42 4.71 7.42 -11.14
CA ILE A 42 4.65 8.70 -10.46
C ILE A 42 3.54 9.59 -11.03
N ARG A 43 2.75 10.18 -10.14
CA ARG A 43 1.58 11.00 -10.48
C ARG A 43 1.37 12.12 -9.48
N VAL A 44 0.78 13.21 -9.96
CA VAL A 44 0.27 14.30 -9.14
C VAL A 44 -1.20 14.03 -8.83
N TYR A 45 -1.60 14.17 -7.57
CA TYR A 45 -2.99 14.11 -7.15
C TYR A 45 -3.46 15.51 -6.72
N SER A 46 -4.48 16.03 -7.41
CA SER A 46 -5.06 17.35 -7.12
C SER A 46 -6.57 17.31 -7.29
N LYS A 47 -7.32 17.77 -6.27
CA LYS A 47 -8.79 17.89 -6.30
C LYS A 47 -9.54 16.64 -6.81
N HIS A 48 -9.10 15.46 -6.39
CA HIS A 48 -9.64 14.15 -6.80
C HIS A 48 -9.32 13.68 -8.22
N GLU A 49 -8.37 14.34 -8.88
CA GLU A 49 -7.86 13.94 -10.19
C GLU A 49 -6.39 13.54 -10.10
N THR A 50 -5.99 12.58 -10.94
CA THR A 50 -4.62 12.09 -11.04
C THR A 50 -4.03 12.43 -12.39
N TYR A 51 -2.83 12.98 -12.38
CA TYR A 51 -2.09 13.38 -13.58
C TYR A 51 -0.73 12.66 -13.59
N PRO A 52 -0.35 11.93 -14.65
CA PRO A 52 1.01 11.42 -14.79
C PRO A 52 2.00 12.57 -14.70
N LEU A 53 3.10 12.42 -13.95
CA LEU A 53 4.04 13.52 -13.72
C LEU A 53 4.65 14.07 -15.03
N PHE A 54 4.81 13.20 -16.03
CA PHE A 54 5.43 13.53 -17.33
C PHE A 54 4.41 13.79 -18.43
N ASP A 55 3.15 14.03 -18.08
CA ASP A 55 2.13 14.46 -19.04
C ASP A 55 2.40 15.90 -19.48
N GLU A 56 2.42 16.16 -20.79
CA GLU A 56 2.64 17.50 -21.34
C GLU A 56 1.52 18.50 -20.96
N ALA A 57 0.32 17.99 -20.65
CA ALA A 57 -0.80 18.81 -20.20
C ALA A 57 -0.67 19.28 -18.74
N LEU A 58 0.26 18.70 -17.96
CA LEU A 58 0.41 19.01 -16.54
C LEU A 58 1.24 20.29 -16.33
N ASN A 59 0.62 21.34 -15.78
CA ASN A 59 1.34 22.53 -15.36
C ASN A 59 1.98 22.34 -13.97
N LEU A 60 3.24 21.88 -13.95
CA LEU A 60 3.96 21.64 -12.69
C LEU A 60 4.06 22.88 -11.78
N GLN A 61 4.11 24.09 -12.34
CA GLN A 61 4.23 25.31 -11.55
C GLN A 61 2.96 25.59 -10.72
N GLU A 62 1.78 25.28 -11.27
CA GLU A 62 0.50 25.45 -10.57
C GLU A 62 0.30 24.42 -9.46
N HIS A 63 0.93 23.25 -9.58
CA HIS A 63 0.80 22.15 -8.61
C HIS A 63 1.90 22.13 -7.55
N PHE A 64 2.98 22.90 -7.72
CA PHE A 64 4.12 22.89 -6.81
C PHE A 64 3.75 23.38 -5.41
N GLY A 65 3.96 22.53 -4.39
CA GLY A 65 3.64 22.82 -3.00
C GLY A 65 2.16 22.71 -2.62
N GLU A 66 1.28 22.57 -3.62
CA GLU A 66 -0.19 22.56 -3.44
C GLU A 66 -0.82 21.18 -3.68
N SER A 67 -0.13 20.28 -4.37
CA SER A 67 -0.64 18.95 -4.74
C SER A 67 0.26 17.83 -4.21
N ASP A 68 -0.36 16.67 -3.99
CA ASP A 68 0.35 15.47 -3.54
C ASP A 68 1.05 14.79 -4.72
N ILE A 69 2.19 14.15 -4.46
CA ILE A 69 2.96 13.39 -5.45
C ILE A 69 3.19 12.00 -4.91
N THR A 70 2.70 11.01 -5.65
CA THR A 70 2.78 9.61 -5.23
C THR A 70 3.18 8.69 -6.38
N TYR A 71 3.62 7.48 -6.05
CA TYR A 71 4.00 6.44 -7.01
C TYR A 71 3.66 5.06 -6.43
N ASP A 72 3.56 4.05 -7.30
CA ASP A 72 3.30 2.67 -6.89
C ASP A 72 4.54 2.09 -6.17
N VAL A 73 4.34 1.50 -5.00
CA VAL A 73 5.43 0.85 -4.26
C VAL A 73 5.96 -0.36 -5.02
N ASN A 74 7.28 -0.42 -5.18
CA ASN A 74 7.98 -1.62 -5.64
C ASN A 74 8.24 -2.54 -4.46
N PHE A 75 7.38 -3.53 -4.27
CA PHE A 75 7.47 -4.43 -3.12
C PHE A 75 8.66 -5.38 -3.17
N ASN A 76 9.19 -5.73 -4.35
CA ASN A 76 10.42 -6.53 -4.37
C ASN A 76 11.61 -5.73 -3.82
N HIS A 77 11.68 -4.42 -4.08
CA HIS A 77 12.76 -3.58 -3.56
C HIS A 77 12.70 -3.45 -2.04
N ILE A 78 11.53 -3.20 -1.45
CA ILE A 78 11.41 -3.13 0.02
C ILE A 78 11.69 -4.49 0.68
N ILE A 79 11.26 -5.59 0.06
CA ILE A 79 11.59 -6.96 0.53
C ILE A 79 13.11 -7.17 0.54
N ASP A 80 13.78 -6.90 -0.58
CA ASP A 80 15.24 -7.03 -0.67
C ASP A 80 15.97 -6.16 0.37
N ALA A 81 15.45 -4.97 0.67
CA ALA A 81 16.03 -4.06 1.65
C ALA A 81 15.91 -4.61 3.09
N PHE A 82 14.73 -5.09 3.49
CA PHE A 82 14.50 -5.68 4.82
C PHE A 82 15.26 -7.00 5.01
N GLU A 83 15.30 -7.87 4.00
CA GLU A 83 16.08 -9.12 4.06
C GLU A 83 17.58 -8.84 4.24
N LYS A 84 18.13 -7.87 3.52
CA LYS A 84 19.53 -7.43 3.69
C LYS A 84 19.80 -6.81 5.06
N ALA A 85 18.81 -6.17 5.68
CA ALA A 85 18.92 -5.64 7.04
C ALA A 85 18.75 -6.71 8.15
N GLY A 86 18.54 -7.97 7.76
CA GLY A 86 18.45 -9.12 8.66
C GLY A 86 17.06 -9.38 9.22
N SER A 87 16.00 -9.00 8.50
CA SER A 87 14.61 -9.35 8.80
C SER A 87 14.10 -10.42 7.84
N ASP A 88 13.22 -11.30 8.30
CA ASP A 88 12.58 -12.32 7.48
C ASP A 88 11.26 -11.80 6.90
N LEU A 89 11.01 -12.03 5.61
CA LEU A 89 9.68 -11.88 5.04
C LEU A 89 8.75 -12.97 5.58
N VAL A 90 7.69 -12.55 6.29
CA VAL A 90 6.64 -13.43 6.80
C VAL A 90 5.55 -13.62 5.76
N GLU A 91 5.03 -12.52 5.22
CA GLU A 91 3.94 -12.56 4.24
C GLU A 91 4.04 -11.39 3.26
N TYR A 92 3.76 -11.69 1.99
CA TYR A 92 3.42 -10.71 0.97
C TYR A 92 2.13 -11.18 0.28
N THR A 93 1.08 -10.39 0.34
CA THR A 93 -0.25 -10.80 -0.13
C THR A 93 -1.10 -9.59 -0.51
N THR A 94 -2.26 -9.79 -1.12
CA THR A 94 -3.19 -8.69 -1.42
C THR A 94 -3.87 -8.20 -0.14
N GLN A 95 -4.28 -6.92 -0.12
CA GLN A 95 -5.02 -6.35 1.00
C GLN A 95 -6.30 -7.16 1.29
N ALA A 96 -7.03 -7.56 0.25
CA ALA A 96 -8.23 -8.38 0.41
C ALA A 96 -7.96 -9.66 1.21
N ARG A 97 -6.90 -10.40 0.83
CA ARG A 97 -6.55 -11.66 1.49
C ARG A 97 -6.05 -11.43 2.92
N ALA A 98 -5.21 -10.42 3.13
CA ALA A 98 -4.74 -10.04 4.45
C ALA A 98 -5.90 -9.68 5.40
N LEU A 99 -6.83 -8.83 4.97
CA LEU A 99 -7.95 -8.38 5.81
C LEU A 99 -8.92 -9.52 6.13
N VAL A 100 -9.17 -10.42 5.17
CA VAL A 100 -9.97 -11.64 5.44
C VAL A 100 -9.25 -12.52 6.46
N ASN A 101 -7.94 -12.76 6.30
CA ASN A 101 -7.16 -13.53 7.27
C ASN A 101 -7.11 -12.88 8.66
N PHE A 102 -7.15 -11.55 8.74
CA PHE A 102 -7.20 -10.79 10.01
C PHE A 102 -8.60 -10.75 10.64
N GLY A 103 -9.59 -11.35 10.00
CA GLY A 103 -10.91 -11.55 10.59
C GLY A 103 -11.93 -10.44 10.31
N ILE A 104 -11.76 -9.68 9.21
CA ILE A 104 -12.68 -8.56 8.90
C ILE A 104 -14.13 -9.01 8.71
N ILE A 105 -14.35 -10.25 8.26
CA ILE A 105 -15.69 -10.83 8.06
C ILE A 105 -16.34 -11.12 9.41
N GLU A 106 -15.60 -11.73 10.32
CA GLU A 106 -16.01 -12.06 11.68
C GLU A 106 -16.32 -10.78 12.48
N ILE A 107 -15.53 -9.73 12.28
CA ILE A 107 -15.80 -8.41 12.87
C ILE A 107 -17.13 -7.86 12.36
N LEU A 108 -17.39 -7.95 11.04
CA LEU A 108 -18.64 -7.47 10.45
C LEU A 108 -19.86 -8.28 10.92
N GLU A 109 -19.70 -9.60 11.10
CA GLU A 109 -20.72 -10.49 11.67
C GLU A 109 -21.02 -10.18 13.13
N GLN A 110 -19.99 -9.92 13.94
CA GLN A 110 -20.17 -9.51 15.34
C GLN A 110 -20.87 -8.16 15.42
N TYR A 111 -20.51 -7.22 14.55
CA TYR A 111 -21.15 -5.91 14.47
C TYR A 111 -22.63 -6.03 14.09
N HIS A 112 -23.00 -6.93 13.17
CA HIS A 112 -24.39 -7.17 12.78
C HIS A 112 -25.30 -7.51 13.97
N LYS A 113 -24.78 -8.20 14.98
CA LYS A 113 -25.56 -8.62 16.17
C LYS A 113 -25.99 -7.45 17.05
N ILE A 114 -25.28 -6.33 16.99
CA ILE A 114 -25.51 -5.15 17.84
C ILE A 114 -25.96 -3.91 17.05
N ALA A 115 -25.81 -3.92 15.73
CA ALA A 115 -26.11 -2.80 14.86
C ALA A 115 -27.54 -2.85 14.31
N THR A 116 -28.10 -1.68 14.02
CA THR A 116 -29.28 -1.61 13.15
C THR A 116 -28.92 -2.03 11.73
N GLN A 117 -29.92 -2.44 10.94
CA GLN A 117 -29.70 -2.83 9.54
C GLN A 117 -29.03 -1.72 8.71
N ALA A 118 -29.43 -0.47 8.90
CA ALA A 118 -28.84 0.67 8.19
C ALA A 118 -27.35 0.87 8.55
N GLN A 119 -27.00 0.76 9.82
CA GLN A 119 -25.61 0.83 10.28
C GLN A 119 -24.77 -0.32 9.73
N TYR A 120 -25.31 -1.54 9.77
CA TYR A 120 -24.64 -2.72 9.22
C TYR A 120 -24.33 -2.55 7.72
N LEU A 121 -25.32 -2.16 6.92
CA LEU A 121 -25.15 -1.98 5.47
C LEU A 121 -24.06 -0.93 5.16
N ALA A 122 -24.05 0.19 5.90
CA ALA A 122 -23.02 1.21 5.73
C ALA A 122 -21.59 0.71 6.02
N GLN A 123 -21.41 -0.19 6.99
CA GLN A 123 -20.09 -0.81 7.25
C GLN A 123 -19.76 -1.91 6.25
N ALA A 124 -20.76 -2.69 5.82
CA ALA A 124 -20.59 -3.71 4.79
C ALA A 124 -20.09 -3.10 3.47
N ASP A 125 -20.61 -1.93 3.07
CA ASP A 125 -20.13 -1.21 1.87
C ASP A 125 -18.68 -0.72 2.00
N LYS A 126 -18.25 -0.31 3.19
CA LYS A 126 -16.85 0.05 3.47
C LYS A 126 -15.95 -1.18 3.40
N VAL A 127 -16.34 -2.28 4.03
CA VAL A 127 -15.60 -3.55 3.95
C VAL A 127 -15.49 -4.01 2.51
N LYS A 128 -16.58 -3.94 1.73
CA LYS A 128 -16.58 -4.23 0.29
C LYS A 128 -15.55 -3.40 -0.46
N THR A 129 -15.45 -2.10 -0.18
CA THR A 129 -14.45 -1.20 -0.79
C THR A 129 -13.02 -1.68 -0.51
N LEU A 130 -12.74 -2.12 0.72
CA LEU A 130 -11.42 -2.59 1.16
C LEU A 130 -11.02 -3.93 0.53
N ILE A 131 -11.97 -4.83 0.30
CA ILE A 131 -11.68 -6.20 -0.18
C ILE A 131 -11.98 -6.42 -1.67
N ALA A 132 -12.75 -5.54 -2.32
CA ALA A 132 -13.11 -5.71 -3.72
C ALA A 132 -11.86 -5.61 -4.62
N PRO A 133 -11.60 -6.62 -5.48
CA PRO A 133 -10.42 -6.65 -6.36
C PRO A 133 -10.28 -5.41 -7.23
N THR A 134 -11.39 -4.89 -7.74
CA THR A 134 -11.43 -3.75 -8.67
C THR A 134 -11.26 -2.39 -8.01
N ILE A 135 -11.17 -2.33 -6.68
CA ILE A 135 -11.05 -1.07 -5.93
C ILE A 135 -9.73 -1.03 -5.17
N MET A 136 -9.70 -1.51 -3.93
CA MET A 136 -8.49 -1.55 -3.11
C MET A 136 -7.94 -2.96 -2.94
N GLY A 137 -8.80 -3.98 -3.03
CA GLY A 137 -8.51 -5.35 -2.58
C GLY A 137 -7.25 -5.95 -3.20
N ASP A 138 -7.12 -5.85 -4.54
CA ASP A 138 -5.94 -6.34 -5.26
C ASP A 138 -4.90 -5.26 -5.49
N ARG A 139 -5.30 -3.98 -5.59
CA ARG A 139 -4.38 -2.87 -5.84
C ARG A 139 -3.42 -2.65 -4.67
N PHE A 140 -3.91 -2.78 -3.44
CA PHE A 140 -3.12 -2.67 -2.23
C PHE A 140 -2.55 -4.04 -1.85
N LYS A 141 -1.33 -4.04 -1.30
CA LYS A 141 -0.61 -5.22 -0.86
C LYS A 141 -0.23 -5.07 0.60
N LEU A 142 -0.29 -6.17 1.35
CA LEU A 142 0.37 -6.31 2.64
C LEU A 142 1.80 -6.78 2.38
N VAL A 143 2.76 -6.18 3.08
CA VAL A 143 4.06 -6.79 3.35
C VAL A 143 4.28 -6.87 4.86
N HIS A 144 4.78 -8.01 5.31
CA HIS A 144 5.00 -8.31 6.71
C HIS A 144 6.40 -8.89 6.91
N PHE A 145 7.22 -8.21 7.70
CA PHE A 145 8.56 -8.66 8.10
C PHE A 145 8.64 -8.90 9.60
N LYS A 146 9.52 -9.83 9.99
CA LYS A 146 9.85 -10.07 11.40
C LYS A 146 11.36 -10.04 11.65
N LYS A 147 11.74 -9.70 12.87
CA LYS A 147 13.09 -9.89 13.41
C LYS A 147 13.02 -10.37 14.86
#